data_AF-A0A354GVT0-F1
#
_entry.id   AF-A0A354GVT0-F1
#
_cell.length_a   1.000
_cell.length_b   1.000
_cell.length_c   1.000
_cell.angle_alpha   90.00
_cell.angle_beta   90.00
_cell.angle_gamma   90.00
#
_symmetry.space_group_name_H-M   'P 1'
#
loop_
_entity.id
_entity.type
_entity.pdbx_description
1 polymer ?
#
loop_
_entity_poly.entity_id
_entity_poly.type
_entity_poly.pdbx_seq_one_letter_code
_entity_poly.pdbx_strand_id
1 'polypeptide(L)'
;MSVIDLRTRTLLQQTFRRESLSLLRYIGEAFPWTVAAGDGALKRVSEIVAEDRGATEALGRFLFRRRIPPSFSGAYPSGFTTLNFLSLEYLLPRLVDTQRKALAELESDAAAVTDIDAKTELEKLLAVKRLHLTELEALKVPRGESTKV
;
A
#
# COMPACT_ATOMS: atom_id res chain seq x y z
N MET A 1 -4.82 20.61 23.38
CA MET A 1 -4.89 19.47 22.42
C MET A 1 -6.34 19.31 22.02
N SER A 2 -6.68 19.48 20.74
CA SER A 2 -8.03 19.16 20.26
C SER A 2 -8.24 17.65 20.39
N VAL A 3 -9.39 17.24 20.93
CA VAL A 3 -9.77 15.84 21.00
C VAL A 3 -10.25 15.43 19.61
N ILE A 4 -9.53 14.51 18.97
CA ILE A 4 -9.98 13.92 17.70
C ILE A 4 -11.30 13.20 17.96
N ASP A 5 -12.32 13.48 17.16
CA ASP A 5 -13.62 12.87 17.32
C ASP A 5 -13.59 11.37 16.95
N LEU A 6 -14.61 10.64 17.40
CA LEU A 6 -14.68 9.19 17.26
C LEU A 6 -14.70 8.75 15.78
N ARG A 7 -15.30 9.52 14.89
CA ARG A 7 -15.39 9.18 13.46
C ARG A 7 -14.01 9.30 12.81
N THR A 8 -13.32 10.42 12.99
CA THR A 8 -11.95 10.57 12.48
C THR A 8 -11.01 9.53 13.08
N ARG A 9 -11.12 9.23 14.38
CA ARG A 9 -10.34 8.16 15.01
C ARG A 9 -10.54 6.81 14.31
N THR A 10 -11.80 6.44 14.07
CA THR A 10 -12.16 5.17 13.44
C THR A 10 -11.64 5.10 12.01
N LEU A 11 -11.78 6.17 11.23
CA LEU A 11 -11.24 6.26 9.88
C LEU A 11 -9.73 6.06 9.86
N LEU A 12 -8.98 6.81 10.67
CA LEU A 12 -7.51 6.67 10.72
C LEU A 12 -7.06 5.26 11.10
N GLN A 13 -7.75 4.62 12.06
CA GLN A 13 -7.47 3.23 12.44
C GLN A 13 -7.78 2.24 11.30
N GLN A 14 -8.86 2.45 10.56
CA GLN A 14 -9.21 1.61 9.40
C GLN A 14 -8.25 1.80 8.25
N THR A 15 -7.89 3.05 7.92
CA THR A 15 -6.88 3.39 6.92
C THR A 15 -5.55 2.72 7.27
N PHE A 16 -5.05 2.91 8.49
CA PHE A 16 -3.78 2.30 8.90
C PHE A 16 -3.80 0.77 8.77
N ARG A 17 -4.91 0.11 9.14
CA ARG A 17 -5.06 -1.34 8.97
C ARG A 17 -5.03 -1.76 7.51
N ARG A 18 -5.79 -1.07 6.65
CA ARG A 18 -5.92 -1.38 5.23
C ARG A 18 -4.57 -1.26 4.52
N GLU A 19 -3.82 -0.19 4.80
CA GLU A 19 -2.50 0.01 4.21
C GLU A 19 -1.48 -1.02 4.72
N SER A 20 -1.53 -1.33 6.02
CA SER A 20 -0.66 -2.36 6.63
C SER A 20 -0.91 -3.77 6.10
N LEU A 21 -2.10 -4.02 5.53
CA LEU A 21 -2.51 -5.31 4.96
C LEU A 21 -2.81 -5.20 3.46
N SER A 22 -2.20 -4.23 2.79
CA SER A 22 -2.41 -4.00 1.35
C SER A 22 -1.77 -5.08 0.49
N LEU A 23 -2.21 -5.20 -0.77
CA LEU A 23 -1.60 -6.12 -1.72
C LEU A 23 -0.12 -5.78 -1.99
N LEU A 24 0.24 -4.49 -1.98
CA LEU A 24 1.63 -4.06 -2.15
C LEU A 24 2.51 -4.61 -1.01
N ARG A 25 2.01 -4.51 0.24
CA ARG A 25 2.68 -5.09 1.41
C ARG A 25 2.87 -6.59 1.26
N TYR A 26 1.81 -7.29 0.83
CA TYR A 26 1.85 -8.72 0.61
C TYR A 26 2.85 -9.12 -0.48
N ILE A 27 2.87 -8.45 -1.63
CA ILE A 27 3.79 -8.76 -2.74
C ILE A 27 5.26 -8.60 -2.30
N GLY A 28 5.55 -7.59 -1.49
CA GLY A 28 6.89 -7.41 -0.91
C GLY A 28 7.35 -8.57 -0.01
N GLU A 29 6.41 -9.32 0.57
CA GLU A 29 6.68 -10.49 1.41
C GLU A 29 6.56 -11.81 0.64
N ALA A 30 5.89 -11.81 -0.52
CA ALA A 30 5.70 -12.98 -1.37
C ALA A 30 6.86 -13.22 -2.37
N PHE A 31 7.76 -12.24 -2.54
CA PHE A 31 8.95 -12.31 -3.40
C PHE A 31 8.66 -12.81 -4.83
N PRO A 32 7.92 -12.05 -5.65
CA PRO A 32 7.59 -12.46 -7.00
C PRO A 32 8.85 -12.64 -7.86
N TRP A 33 8.83 -13.63 -8.76
CA TRP A 33 9.94 -13.86 -9.67
C TRP A 33 9.76 -13.09 -10.98
N THR A 34 10.88 -12.83 -11.67
CA THR A 34 10.91 -12.23 -13.00
C THR A 34 12.09 -12.80 -13.79
N VAL A 35 12.11 -12.59 -15.10
CA VAL A 35 13.31 -12.88 -15.93
C VAL A 35 14.34 -11.77 -15.73
N ALA A 36 15.62 -12.04 -16.05
CA ALA A 36 16.72 -11.08 -15.83
C ALA A 36 16.46 -9.68 -16.42
N ALA A 37 15.83 -9.60 -17.60
CA ALA A 37 15.45 -8.33 -18.21
C ALA A 37 14.42 -7.51 -17.40
N GLY A 38 13.73 -8.14 -16.45
CA GLY A 38 12.76 -7.53 -15.53
C GLY A 38 13.32 -7.22 -14.14
N ASP A 39 14.60 -7.50 -13.86
CA ASP A 39 15.22 -7.27 -12.54
C ASP A 39 15.10 -5.81 -12.10
N GLY A 40 15.23 -4.87 -13.04
CA GLY A 40 15.05 -3.44 -12.77
C GLY A 40 13.63 -3.11 -12.29
N ALA A 41 12.61 -3.72 -12.88
CA ALA A 41 11.22 -3.54 -12.46
C ALA A 41 10.96 -4.16 -11.09
N LEU A 42 11.48 -5.37 -10.84
CA LEU A 42 11.37 -6.02 -9.53
C LEU A 42 12.06 -5.21 -8.42
N LYS A 43 13.23 -4.65 -8.71
CA LYS A 43 13.94 -3.75 -7.81
C LYS A 43 13.10 -2.51 -7.49
N ARG A 44 12.54 -1.84 -8.51
CA ARG A 44 11.71 -0.65 -8.26
C ARG A 44 10.45 -0.97 -7.46
N VAL A 45 9.78 -2.09 -7.73
CA VAL A 45 8.64 -2.54 -6.91
C VAL A 45 9.06 -2.74 -5.45
N SER A 46 10.23 -3.34 -5.22
CA SER A 46 10.75 -3.55 -3.86
C SER A 46 11.04 -2.23 -3.13
N GLU A 47 11.57 -1.23 -3.84
CA GLU A 47 11.78 0.12 -3.31
C GLU A 47 10.46 0.81 -2.98
N ILE A 48 9.46 0.73 -3.87
CA ILE A 48 8.11 1.25 -3.65
C ILE A 48 7.47 0.60 -2.40
N VAL A 49 7.61 -0.71 -2.21
CA VAL A 49 7.14 -1.39 -0.99
C VAL A 49 7.80 -0.81 0.26
N ALA A 50 9.11 -0.57 0.24
CA ALA A 50 9.84 -0.03 1.38
C ALA A 50 9.42 1.41 1.69
N GLU A 51 9.26 2.25 0.66
CA GLU A 51 8.78 3.62 0.77
C GLU A 51 7.35 3.66 1.32
N ASP A 52 6.46 2.81 0.82
CA ASP A 52 5.05 2.71 1.25
C ASP A 52 4.92 2.26 2.71
N ARG A 53 5.76 1.30 3.12
CA ARG A 53 5.87 0.89 4.53
C ARG A 53 6.27 2.08 5.39
N GLY A 54 7.26 2.86 4.98
CA GLY A 54 7.71 4.05 5.72
C GLY A 54 6.61 5.10 5.88
N ALA A 55 5.81 5.33 4.83
CA ALA A 55 4.67 6.23 4.86
C ALA A 55 3.55 5.73 5.81
N THR A 56 3.23 4.44 5.74
CA THR A 56 2.24 3.80 6.62
C THR A 56 2.68 3.85 8.10
N GLU A 57 3.96 3.61 8.37
CA GLU A 57 4.53 3.73 9.73
C GLU A 57 4.50 5.18 10.23
N ALA A 58 4.61 6.18 9.37
CA ALA A 58 4.45 7.58 9.75
C ALA A 58 3.04 7.88 10.27
N LEU A 59 2.01 7.36 9.60
CA LEU A 59 0.63 7.41 10.07
C LEU A 59 0.47 6.67 11.41
N GLY A 60 1.09 5.50 11.56
CA GLY A 60 1.11 4.75 12.84
C GLY A 60 1.73 5.56 13.98
N ARG A 61 2.84 6.26 13.72
CA ARG A 61 3.46 7.18 14.71
C ARG A 61 2.55 8.35 15.05
N PHE A 62 1.80 8.89 14.09
CA PHE A 62 0.80 9.92 14.37
C PHE A 62 -0.31 9.41 15.30
N LEU A 63 -0.89 8.24 15.01
CA LEU A 63 -1.88 7.59 15.87
C LEU A 63 -1.36 7.43 17.31
N PHE A 64 -0.13 6.93 17.46
CA PHE A 64 0.52 6.77 18.75
C PHE A 64 0.68 8.11 19.50
N ARG A 65 1.16 9.17 18.85
CA ARG A 65 1.28 10.51 19.45
C ARG A 65 -0.07 11.08 19.90
N ARG A 66 -1.15 10.73 19.19
CA ARG A 66 -2.53 11.11 19.53
C ARG A 66 -3.17 10.22 20.58
N ARG A 67 -2.45 9.24 21.14
CA ARG A 67 -2.96 8.21 22.06
C ARG A 67 -4.14 7.43 21.47
N ILE A 68 -4.17 7.31 20.14
CA ILE A 68 -5.11 6.46 19.43
C ILE A 68 -4.40 5.11 19.28
N PRO A 69 -4.91 4.02 19.88
CA PRO A 69 -4.30 2.72 19.72
C PRO A 69 -4.39 2.32 18.24
N PRO A 70 -3.33 1.74 17.64
CA PRO A 70 -3.45 1.15 16.32
C PRO A 70 -4.51 0.04 16.37
N SER A 71 -5.27 -0.09 15.28
CA SER A 71 -6.14 -1.24 15.09
C SER A 71 -5.28 -2.52 15.03
N PHE A 72 -5.80 -3.62 15.57
CA PHE A 72 -5.09 -4.91 15.54
C PHE A 72 -4.80 -5.30 14.08
N SER A 73 -3.51 -5.43 13.77
CA SER A 73 -3.04 -5.96 12.48
C SER A 73 -3.36 -7.44 12.45
N GLY A 74 -4.46 -7.80 11.77
CA GLY A 74 -4.84 -9.19 11.56
C GLY A 74 -3.98 -9.89 10.50
N ALA A 75 -4.41 -11.07 10.07
CA ALA A 75 -3.82 -11.73 8.93
C ALA A 75 -4.16 -11.00 7.61
N TYR A 76 -3.33 -11.19 6.59
CA TYR A 76 -3.68 -10.79 5.23
C TYR A 76 -4.98 -11.46 4.76
N PRO A 77 -5.73 -10.83 3.84
CA PRO A 77 -6.85 -11.48 3.17
C PRO A 77 -6.45 -12.85 2.60
N SER A 78 -7.25 -13.88 2.86
CA SER A 78 -6.95 -15.26 2.43
C SER A 78 -6.71 -15.39 0.92
N GLY A 79 -7.41 -14.57 0.11
CA GLY A 79 -7.24 -14.53 -1.34
C GLY A 79 -5.82 -14.16 -1.80
N PHE A 80 -5.01 -13.49 -0.96
CA PHE A 80 -3.63 -13.13 -1.33
C PHE A 80 -2.72 -14.36 -1.40
N THR A 81 -3.01 -15.42 -0.65
CA THR A 81 -2.22 -16.66 -0.69
C THR A 81 -2.19 -17.33 -2.07
N THR A 82 -3.18 -17.04 -2.92
CA THR A 82 -3.21 -17.50 -4.32
C THR A 82 -2.21 -16.78 -5.23
N LEU A 83 -1.57 -15.71 -4.74
CA LEU A 83 -0.63 -14.88 -5.48
C LEU A 83 0.83 -15.26 -5.23
N ASN A 84 1.08 -16.25 -4.36
CA ASN A 84 2.41 -16.78 -4.13
C ASN A 84 2.96 -17.45 -5.40
N PHE A 85 4.26 -17.29 -5.65
CA PHE A 85 4.99 -17.89 -6.78
C PHE A 85 4.57 -17.41 -8.17
N LEU A 86 3.74 -16.37 -8.26
CA LEU A 86 3.38 -15.75 -9.55
C LEU A 86 4.48 -14.80 -10.02
N SER A 87 4.59 -14.67 -11.35
CA SER A 87 5.56 -13.75 -11.95
C SER A 87 5.16 -12.30 -11.73
N LEU A 88 6.15 -11.41 -11.68
CA LEU A 88 5.90 -9.98 -11.57
C LEU A 88 5.08 -9.45 -12.77
N GLU A 89 5.29 -10.00 -13.97
CA GLU A 89 4.51 -9.67 -15.17
C GLU A 89 3.01 -9.89 -14.94
N TYR A 90 2.64 -11.02 -14.35
CA TYR A 90 1.24 -11.34 -14.06
C TYR A 90 0.67 -10.49 -12.92
N LEU A 91 1.50 -10.20 -11.91
CA LEU A 91 1.07 -9.48 -10.71
C LEU A 91 0.94 -7.98 -10.92
N LEU A 92 1.77 -7.37 -11.78
CA LEU A 92 1.85 -5.91 -11.92
C LEU A 92 0.51 -5.26 -12.31
N PRO A 93 -0.25 -5.74 -13.32
CA PRO A 93 -1.55 -5.14 -13.64
C PRO A 93 -2.54 -5.21 -12.46
N ARG A 94 -2.54 -6.34 -11.73
CA ARG A 94 -3.41 -6.56 -10.58
C ARG A 94 -3.03 -5.67 -9.40
N LEU A 95 -1.73 -5.42 -9.22
CA LEU A 95 -1.21 -4.48 -8.24
C LEU A 95 -1.64 -3.06 -8.57
N VAL A 96 -1.48 -2.62 -9.83
CA VAL A 96 -1.93 -1.29 -10.30
C VAL A 96 -3.42 -1.09 -10.04
N ASP A 97 -4.27 -2.04 -10.44
CA ASP A 97 -5.72 -1.95 -10.22
C ASP A 97 -6.10 -1.90 -8.74
N THR A 98 -5.37 -2.64 -7.90
CA THR A 98 -5.59 -2.61 -6.44
C THR A 98 -5.15 -1.28 -5.85
N GLN A 99 -4.03 -0.70 -6.30
CA GLN A 99 -3.57 0.62 -5.85
C GLN A 99 -4.53 1.74 -6.27
N ARG A 100 -5.10 1.70 -7.49
CA ARG A 100 -6.13 2.66 -7.92
C ARG A 100 -7.33 2.67 -6.99
N LYS A 101 -7.84 1.47 -6.63
CA LYS A 101 -8.97 1.33 -5.71
C LYS A 101 -8.62 1.82 -4.31
N ALA A 102 -7.46 1.41 -3.78
CA ALA A 102 -6.99 1.85 -2.47
C ALA A 102 -6.79 3.37 -2.40
N LEU A 103 -6.27 3.98 -3.48
CA LEU A 103 -6.10 5.42 -3.57
C LEU A 103 -7.45 6.15 -3.54
N ALA A 104 -8.43 5.70 -4.32
CA ALA A 104 -9.77 6.29 -4.31
C ALA A 104 -10.46 6.18 -2.94
N GLU A 105 -10.31 5.04 -2.25
CA GLU A 105 -10.78 4.88 -0.87
C GLU A 105 -10.08 5.84 0.09
N LEU A 106 -8.76 5.98 -0.02
CA LEU A 106 -7.98 6.91 0.82
C LEU A 106 -8.34 8.38 0.56
N GLU A 107 -8.63 8.75 -0.68
CA GLU A 107 -9.11 10.09 -1.02
C GLU A 107 -10.47 10.38 -0.39
N SER A 108 -11.38 9.39 -0.39
CA SER A 108 -12.67 9.49 0.28
C SER A 108 -12.50 9.62 1.81
N ASP A 109 -11.63 8.81 2.41
CA ASP A 109 -11.32 8.87 3.84
C ASP A 109 -10.78 10.26 4.23
N ALA A 110 -9.83 10.79 3.45
CA ALA A 110 -9.23 12.10 3.69
C ALA A 110 -10.26 13.25 3.56
N ALA A 111 -11.19 13.15 2.61
CA ALA A 111 -12.27 14.12 2.45
C ALA A 111 -13.28 14.10 3.61
N ALA A 112 -13.43 12.95 4.28
CA ALA A 112 -14.36 12.78 5.41
C ALA A 112 -13.79 13.25 6.76
N VAL A 113 -12.47 13.52 6.84
CA VAL A 113 -11.80 13.95 8.07
C VAL A 113 -11.83 15.48 8.20
N THR A 114 -12.28 15.97 9.36
CA THR A 114 -12.37 17.40 9.68
C THR A 114 -11.21 17.91 10.53
N ASP A 115 -10.56 17.04 11.31
CA ASP A 115 -9.35 17.40 12.08
C ASP A 115 -8.19 17.72 11.13
N ILE A 116 -7.65 18.94 11.24
CA ILE A 116 -6.64 19.47 10.31
C ILE A 116 -5.37 18.62 10.35
N ASP A 117 -4.89 18.27 11.55
CA ASP A 117 -3.66 17.50 11.70
C ASP A 117 -3.82 16.09 11.12
N ALA A 118 -4.96 15.44 11.38
CA ALA A 118 -5.28 14.13 10.80
C ALA A 118 -5.38 14.20 9.27
N LYS A 119 -6.02 15.25 8.74
CA LYS A 119 -6.11 15.48 7.29
C LYS A 119 -4.73 15.66 6.67
N THR A 120 -3.86 16.46 7.29
CA THR A 120 -2.48 16.65 6.83
C THR A 120 -1.69 15.34 6.79
N GLU A 121 -1.85 14.45 7.77
CA GLU A 121 -1.18 13.14 7.74
C GLU A 121 -1.73 12.21 6.65
N LEU A 122 -3.04 12.22 6.39
CA LEU A 122 -3.64 11.49 5.27
C LEU A 122 -3.20 12.06 3.91
N GLU A 123 -3.05 13.37 3.78
CA GLU A 123 -2.56 14.03 2.56
C GLU A 123 -1.10 13.65 2.25
N LYS A 124 -0.24 13.52 3.27
CA LYS A 124 1.13 13.02 3.10
C LYS A 124 1.14 11.59 2.56
N LEU A 125 0.30 10.72 3.11
CA LEU A 125 0.15 9.35 2.63
C LEU A 125 -0.40 9.30 1.19
N LEU A 126 -1.41 10.12 0.88
CA LEU A 126 -1.96 10.27 -0.47
C LEU A 126 -0.90 10.69 -1.50
N ALA A 127 -0.04 11.65 -1.16
CA ALA A 127 1.02 12.10 -2.05
C ALA A 127 1.97 10.96 -2.43
N VAL A 128 2.38 10.15 -1.46
CA VAL A 128 3.22 8.97 -1.68
C VAL A 128 2.50 7.93 -2.53
N LYS A 129 1.23 7.61 -2.21
CA LYS A 129 0.43 6.63 -2.97
C LYS A 129 0.22 7.03 -4.44
N ARG A 130 -0.01 8.32 -4.71
CA ARG A 130 -0.16 8.84 -6.08
C ARG A 130 1.14 8.69 -6.87
N LEU A 131 2.28 9.06 -6.27
CA LEU A 131 3.59 8.89 -6.88
C LEU A 131 3.85 7.41 -7.22
N HIS A 132 3.64 6.52 -6.25
CA HIS A 132 3.83 5.08 -6.44
C HIS A 132 2.92 4.50 -7.51
N LEU A 133 1.66 4.92 -7.58
CA LEU A 133 0.76 4.47 -8.65
C LEU A 133 1.29 4.88 -10.03
N THR A 134 1.70 6.14 -10.20
CA THR A 134 2.28 6.61 -11.47
C THR A 134 3.52 5.82 -11.85
N GLU A 135 4.40 5.53 -10.89
CA GLU A 135 5.60 4.73 -11.15
C GLU A 135 5.27 3.29 -11.51
N LEU A 136 4.35 2.64 -10.78
CA LEU A 136 3.89 1.28 -11.08
C LEU A 136 3.26 1.18 -12.47
N GLU A 137 2.48 2.19 -12.88
CA GLU A 137 1.88 2.26 -14.22
C GLU A 137 2.93 2.43 -15.33
N ALA A 138 4.06 3.05 -15.03
CA ALA A 138 5.16 3.25 -15.97
C ALA A 138 6.09 2.03 -16.09
N LEU A 139 6.03 1.08 -15.15
CA LEU A 139 6.89 -0.11 -15.17
C LEU A 139 6.56 -1.00 -16.37
N LYS A 140 7.62 -1.45 -17.04
CA LYS A 140 7.54 -2.49 -18.08
C LYS A 140 8.24 -3.73 -17.59
N VAL A 141 7.50 -4.84 -17.53
CA VAL A 141 8.02 -6.15 -17.16
C VAL A 141 8.00 -7.03 -18.41
N PRO A 142 9.15 -7.51 -18.89
CA PRO A 142 9.20 -8.38 -20.06
C PRO A 142 8.52 -9.72 -19.76
N ARG A 143 7.91 -10.30 -20.79
CA ARG A 143 7.26 -11.60 -20.68
C ARG A 143 8.29 -12.69 -20.45
N GLY A 144 8.10 -13.47 -19.39
CA GLY A 144 8.86 -14.69 -19.21
C GLY A 144 8.35 -15.75 -20.19
N GLU A 145 9.19 -16.17 -21.14
CA GLU A 145 8.93 -17.46 -21.79
C GLU A 145 9.06 -18.53 -20.70
N SER A 146 7.97 -19.21 -20.37
CA SER A 146 8.05 -20.45 -19.59
C SER A 146 9.00 -21.37 -20.33
N THR A 147 10.23 -21.48 -19.85
CA THR A 147 11.14 -22.55 -20.24
C THR A 147 10.37 -23.83 -19.93
N LYS A 148 9.90 -24.51 -20.98
CA LYS A 148 9.39 -25.87 -20.87
C LYS A 148 10.53 -26.69 -20.28
N VAL A 149 10.39 -27.05 -19.01
CA VAL A 149 11.18 -28.12 -18.40
C VAL A 149 10.66 -29.43 -18.94
#